data_AF-A0A561VGP1-F1
#
_entry.id   AF-A0A561VGP1-F1
#
_cell.length_a   1.000
_cell.length_b   1.000
_cell.length_c   1.000
_cell.angle_alpha   90.00
_cell.angle_beta   90.00
_cell.angle_gamma   90.00
#
_symmetry.space_group_name_H-M   'P 1'
#
loop_
_entity.id
_entity.type
_entity.pdbx_description
1 polymer ?
#
loop_
_entity_poly.entity_id
_entity_poly.type
_entity_poly.pdbx_seq_one_letter_code
_entity_poly.pdbx_strand_id
1 'polypeptide(L)' 'MGRPAEVAEVVTVPLSDAAAFPSGAIIPLDGGRSAVGRDPEEA' A
#
# COMPACT_ATOMS: atom_id res chain seq x y z
N MET A 1 -5.41 -12.47 1.41
CA MET A 1 -4.62 -11.87 2.50
C MET A 1 -3.21 -11.64 1.98
N GLY A 2 -2.65 -10.44 2.13
CA GLY A 2 -1.28 -10.15 1.74
C GLY A 2 -0.27 -10.82 2.68
N ARG A 3 0.87 -11.25 2.15
CA ARG A 3 1.95 -11.89 2.89
C ARG A 3 2.97 -10.83 3.35
N PRO A 4 3.63 -10.99 4.51
CA PRO A 4 4.65 -10.05 4.96
C PRO A 4 5.77 -9.81 3.93
N ALA A 5 6.16 -10.84 3.18
CA ALA A 5 7.15 -10.73 2.12
C ALA A 5 6.71 -9.81 0.97
N GLU A 6 5.41 -9.86 0.60
CA GLU A 6 4.86 -9.00 -0.45
C GLU A 6 4.85 -7.53 -0.02
N VAL A 7 4.59 -7.27 1.26
CA VAL A 7 4.67 -5.92 1.84
C VAL A 7 6.12 -5.42 1.83
N ALA A 8 7.07 -6.27 2.25
CA ALA A 8 8.48 -5.92 2.33
C ALA A 8 9.05 -5.54 0.96
N GLU A 9 8.72 -6.28 -0.09
CA GLU A 9 9.13 -5.94 -1.46
C GLU A 9 8.66 -4.54 -1.86
N VAL A 10 7.39 -4.21 -1.61
CA VAL A 10 6.87 -2.88 -1.98
C VAL A 10 7.52 -1.77 -1.17
N VAL A 11 7.80 -1.99 0.12
CA VAL A 11 8.42 -0.97 1.00
C VAL A 11 9.83 -0.58 0.56
N THR A 12 10.53 -1.43 -0.18
CA THR A 12 11.89 -1.11 -0.66
C THR A 12 11.89 0.04 -1.66
N VAL A 13 10.85 0.21 -2.47
CA VAL A 13 10.79 1.26 -3.50
C VAL A 13 10.69 2.66 -2.87
N PRO A 14 9.74 2.94 -1.95
CA PRO A 14 9.68 4.23 -1.24
C PRO A 14 10.93 4.58 -0.44
N LEU A 15 11.72 3.58 -0.03
CA LEU A 15 12.96 3.77 0.72
C LEU A 15 14.21 3.91 -0.17
N SER A 16 14.03 3.87 -1.49
CA SER A 16 15.12 4.00 -2.46
C SER A 16 15.21 5.40 -3.07
N ASP A 17 16.34 5.70 -3.70
CA ASP A 17 16.53 6.97 -4.43
C ASP A 17 15.51 7.16 -5.58
N ALA A 18 14.89 6.10 -6.07
CA ALA A 18 13.86 6.18 -7.09
C ALA A 18 12.59 6.91 -6.62
N ALA A 19 12.38 7.01 -5.30
CA ALA A 19 11.25 7.70 -4.68
C ALA A 19 11.61 9.11 -4.17
N ALA A 20 12.67 9.74 -4.69
CA ALA A 20 13.15 11.04 -4.21
C ALA A 20 12.13 12.21 -4.30
N PHE A 21 11.14 12.12 -5.18
CA PHE A 21 10.12 13.16 -5.37
C PHE A 21 8.85 12.99 -4.49
N PRO A 22 8.16 11.84 -4.48
CA PRO A 22 6.94 11.68 -3.70
C PRO A 22 7.22 11.74 -2.18
N SER A 23 6.44 12.55 -1.46
CA SER A 23 6.47 12.63 0.00
C SER A 23 5.06 12.80 0.55
N GLY A 24 4.81 12.28 1.76
CA GLY A 24 3.51 12.32 2.42
C GLY A 24 2.43 11.42 1.80
N ALA A 25 2.78 10.56 0.83
CA ALA A 25 1.84 9.65 0.21
C ALA A 25 1.49 8.47 1.14
N ILE A 26 0.23 8.05 1.10
CA ILE A 26 -0.23 6.77 1.67
C ILE A 26 -0.30 5.76 0.53
N ILE A 27 0.43 4.64 0.65
CA ILE A 27 0.44 3.55 -0.34
C ILE A 27 -0.35 2.36 0.25
N PRO A 28 -1.60 2.13 -0.19
CA PRO A 28 -2.41 1.02 0.31
C PRO A 28 -1.91 -0.33 -0.24
N LEU A 29 -1.67 -1.29 0.66
CA LEU A 29 -1.21 -2.66 0.36
C LEU A 29 -2.26 -3.69 0.79
N ASP A 30 -3.47 -3.53 0.29
CA ASP A 30 -4.66 -4.24 0.79
C ASP A 30 -5.41 -5.05 -0.28
N GLY A 31 -4.77 -5.29 -1.43
CA GLY A 31 -5.38 -6.00 -2.55
C GLY A 31 -6.48 -5.20 -3.27
N GLY A 32 -6.52 -3.88 -3.10
CA GLY A 32 -7.51 -3.01 -3.75
C GLY A 32 -8.75 -2.76 -2.89
N ARG A 33 -8.76 -3.22 -1.63
CA ARG A 33 -9.89 -3.05 -0.72
C ARG A 33 -10.21 -1.57 -0.47
N SER A 34 -9.20 -0.72 -0.27
CA SER A 34 -9.40 0.73 -0.10
C SER A 34 -9.87 1.43 -1.38
N ALA A 35 -9.72 0.81 -2.56
CA ALA A 35 -10.11 1.42 -3.83
C ALA A 35 -11.62 1.28 -4.12
N VAL A 36 -12.30 0.30 -3.50
CA VAL A 36 -13.72 0.02 -3.75
C VAL A 36 -14.68 0.73 -2.78
N GLY A 37 -14.16 1.57 -1.88
CA GLY A 37 -14.95 2.29 -0.88
C GLY A 37 -15.15 1.50 0.42
N ARG A 38 -16.16 1.87 1.22
CA ARG A 38 -16.45 1.17 2.50
C ARG A 38 -16.77 -0.30 2.27
N ASP A 39 -16.37 -1.13 3.22
CA ASP A 39 -16.74 -2.54 3.19
C ASP A 39 -18.28 -2.64 3.32
N PRO A 40 -18.99 -3.35 2.42
CA PRO A 40 -20.41 -3.63 2.60
C PRO A 40 -20.75 -4.31 3.93
N GLU A 41 -19.77 -4.93 4.60
CA GLU A 41 -19.92 -5.59 5.91
C GLU A 41 -19.70 -4.64 7.12
N GLU A 42 -19.30 -3.37 6.92
CA GLU A 42 -19.06 -2.38 8.00
C GLU A 42 -20.36 -1.78 8.62
N ALA A 43 -21.49 -2.51 8.60
CA ALA A 43 -22.79 -2.05 9.10
C ALA A 43 -22.82 -1.71 10.60
#